data_AF-A0A0F9V5R5-F1
#
_entry.id   AF-A0A0F9V5R5-F1
#
_cell.length_a   1.000
_cell.length_b   1.000
_cell.length_c   1.000
_cell.angle_alpha   90.00
_cell.angle_beta   90.00
_cell.angle_gamma   90.00
#
_symmetry.space_group_name_H-M   'P 1'
#
loop_
_entity.id
_entity.type
_entity.pdbx_description
1 polymer ?
#
loop_
_entity_poly.entity_id
_entity_poly.type
_entity_poly.pdbx_seq_one_letter_code
_entity_poly.pdbx_strand_id
1 'polypeptide(L)'
;MSVIDLHEPIPAFSGSTDSALVKMTEKIAGQKAVAVNYCTEAPFIQQLGCETIVMGPGSINQAHQPDEFLAMEKIKPSQQIITDIIKANCFSNQSH
;
A
#
# COMPACT_ATOMS: atom_id res chain seq x y z
N MET A 1 -26.83 -29.78 -4.52
CA MET A 1 -26.44 -28.71 -3.56
C MET A 1 -25.50 -27.79 -4.32
N SER A 2 -25.94 -26.59 -4.71
CA SER A 2 -25.07 -25.60 -5.37
C SER A 2 -24.48 -24.68 -4.32
N VAL A 3 -23.17 -24.46 -4.38
CA VAL A 3 -22.53 -23.39 -3.62
C VAL A 3 -22.93 -22.07 -4.28
N ILE A 4 -23.44 -21.14 -3.49
CA ILE A 4 -23.76 -19.77 -3.91
C ILE A 4 -22.92 -18.82 -3.07
N ASP A 5 -22.31 -17.83 -3.70
CA ASP A 5 -21.54 -16.81 -2.99
C ASP A 5 -22.46 -15.93 -2.16
N LEU A 6 -22.06 -15.64 -0.92
CA LEU A 6 -22.81 -14.75 -0.04
C LEU A 6 -22.63 -13.27 -0.44
N HIS A 7 -21.48 -12.95 -1.05
CA HIS A 7 -21.10 -11.61 -1.47
C HIS A 7 -20.34 -11.65 -2.79
N GLU A 8 -20.39 -10.54 -3.53
CA GLU A 8 -19.59 -10.37 -4.74
C GLU A 8 -18.09 -10.38 -4.41
N PRO A 9 -17.24 -10.89 -5.33
CA PRO A 9 -15.80 -10.88 -5.16
C PRO A 9 -15.26 -9.44 -5.11
N ILE A 10 -14.22 -9.24 -4.31
CA ILE A 10 -13.51 -7.96 -4.26
C ILE A 10 -12.87 -7.70 -5.63
N PRO A 11 -13.09 -6.52 -6.25
CA PRO A 11 -12.46 -6.18 -7.52
C PRO A 11 -10.93 -6.22 -7.44
N ALA A 12 -10.27 -6.51 -8.56
CA ALA A 12 -8.82 -6.39 -8.64
C ALA A 12 -8.39 -4.91 -8.50
N PHE A 13 -7.32 -4.67 -7.74
CA PHE A 13 -6.67 -3.37 -7.69
C PHE A 13 -5.65 -3.26 -8.82
N SER A 14 -5.67 -2.15 -9.57
CA SER A 14 -4.63 -1.84 -10.56
C SER A 14 -4.17 -0.39 -10.42
N GLY A 15 -2.87 -0.19 -10.25
CA GLY A 15 -2.21 1.12 -10.29
C GLY A 15 -1.32 1.29 -11.51
N SER A 16 -0.99 2.53 -11.85
CA SER A 16 0.04 2.84 -12.86
C SER A 16 1.39 3.07 -12.16
N THR A 17 2.45 2.42 -12.65
CA THR A 17 3.82 2.65 -12.15
C THR A 17 4.35 4.05 -12.49
N ASP A 18 3.69 4.75 -13.41
CA ASP A 18 4.11 6.08 -13.85
C ASP A 18 3.56 7.24 -13.04
N SER A 19 2.69 6.94 -12.07
CA SER A 19 2.00 7.92 -11.27
C SER A 19 2.95 8.69 -10.35
N ALA A 20 2.59 9.94 -10.01
CA ALA A 20 3.43 10.79 -9.18
C ALA A 20 3.58 10.20 -7.76
N LEU A 21 2.49 9.64 -7.21
CA LEU A 21 2.50 8.96 -5.92
C LEU A 21 3.44 7.75 -5.93
N VAL A 22 3.37 6.89 -6.96
CA VAL A 22 4.23 5.70 -7.05
C VAL A 22 5.70 6.12 -7.13
N LYS A 23 6.07 7.00 -8.08
CA LYS A 23 7.46 7.43 -8.25
C LYS A 23 8.06 8.06 -7.00
N MET A 24 7.27 8.88 -6.30
CA MET A 24 7.70 9.52 -5.05
C MET A 24 7.86 8.48 -3.93
N THR A 25 6.86 7.62 -3.72
CA THR A 25 6.93 6.59 -2.68
C THR A 25 8.09 5.63 -2.93
N GLU A 26 8.32 5.20 -4.17
CA GLU A 26 9.47 4.36 -4.50
C GLU A 26 10.81 5.03 -4.14
N LYS A 27 10.92 6.33 -4.44
CA LYS A 27 12.12 7.11 -4.12
C LYS A 27 12.35 7.22 -2.61
N ILE A 28 11.29 7.48 -1.84
CA ILE A 28 11.39 7.63 -0.37
C ILE A 28 11.62 6.27 0.30
N ALA A 29 10.90 5.23 -0.12
CA ALA A 29 10.99 3.90 0.45
C ALA A 29 12.24 3.12 0.00
N GLY A 30 12.88 3.54 -1.10
CA GLY A 30 14.03 2.85 -1.69
C GLY A 30 13.66 1.48 -2.28
N GLN A 31 12.39 1.26 -2.63
CA GLN A 31 11.87 -0.01 -3.13
C GLN A 31 10.93 0.23 -4.29
N LYS A 32 10.91 -0.69 -5.25
CA LYS A 32 9.99 -0.64 -6.39
C LYS A 32 8.61 -1.17 -6.02
N ALA A 33 7.58 -0.55 -6.57
CA ALA A 33 6.22 -1.09 -6.49
C ALA A 33 6.16 -2.41 -7.26
N VAL A 34 5.45 -3.37 -6.68
CA VAL A 34 5.31 -4.71 -7.24
C VAL A 34 3.84 -5.12 -7.22
N ALA A 35 3.43 -5.95 -8.17
CA ALA A 35 2.15 -6.63 -8.12
C ALA A 35 2.22 -7.80 -7.13
N VAL A 36 1.14 -8.00 -6.39
CA VAL A 36 1.01 -9.03 -5.36
C VAL A 36 -0.33 -9.72 -5.48
N ASN A 37 -0.37 -11.01 -5.17
CA ASN A 37 -1.57 -11.84 -5.34
C ASN A 37 -2.34 -12.01 -4.02
N TYR A 38 -2.84 -10.90 -3.48
CA TYR A 38 -3.75 -10.89 -2.34
C TYR A 38 -4.72 -9.72 -2.44
N CYS A 39 -5.90 -9.88 -1.83
CA CYS A 39 -6.93 -8.85 -1.82
C CYS A 39 -6.62 -7.76 -0.79
N THR A 40 -7.05 -6.53 -1.09
CA THR A 40 -7.01 -5.36 -0.20
C THR A 40 -8.24 -4.49 -0.47
N GLU A 41 -8.44 -3.46 0.33
CA GLU A 41 -9.50 -2.47 0.16
C GLU A 41 -9.13 -1.36 -0.84
N ALA A 42 -7.91 -1.39 -1.40
CA ALA A 42 -7.41 -0.39 -2.36
C ALA A 42 -8.33 -0.14 -3.58
N PRO A 43 -9.01 -1.14 -4.19
CA PRO A 43 -9.93 -0.88 -5.30
C PRO A 43 -11.07 0.06 -4.91
N PHE A 44 -11.58 -0.06 -3.68
CA PHE A 44 -12.69 0.79 -3.21
C PHE A 44 -12.23 2.23 -2.98
N ILE A 45 -11.02 2.42 -2.44
CA ILE A 45 -10.44 3.76 -2.27
C ILE A 45 -10.16 4.40 -3.63
N GLN A 46 -9.70 3.62 -4.62
CA GLN A 46 -9.52 4.10 -5.98
C GLN A 46 -10.83 4.53 -6.64
N GLN A 47 -11.95 3.82 -6.38
CA GLN A 47 -13.28 4.19 -6.88
C GLN A 47 -13.78 5.53 -6.31
N LEU A 48 -13.25 5.98 -5.16
CA LEU A 48 -13.53 7.32 -4.62
C LEU A 48 -12.75 8.43 -5.33
N GLY A 49 -11.92 8.10 -6.33
CA GLY A 49 -11.10 9.06 -7.08
C GLY A 49 -9.72 9.31 -6.46
N CYS A 50 -9.32 8.53 -5.46
CA CYS A 50 -8.02 8.67 -4.82
C CYS A 50 -6.93 7.90 -5.58
N GLU A 51 -5.80 8.56 -5.86
CA GLU A 51 -4.57 7.86 -6.21
C GLU A 51 -4.13 7.01 -5.02
N THR A 52 -4.00 5.70 -5.22
CA THR A 52 -3.90 4.71 -4.13
C THR A 52 -2.66 3.86 -4.30
N ILE A 53 -1.98 3.56 -3.19
CA ILE A 53 -0.92 2.54 -3.10
C ILE A 53 -1.15 1.73 -1.83
N VAL A 54 -0.67 0.48 -1.82
CA VAL A 54 -0.63 -0.36 -0.61
C VAL A 54 0.82 -0.50 -0.18
N MET A 55 1.10 -0.14 1.08
CA MET A 55 2.43 -0.27 1.66
C MET A 55 2.37 -0.43 3.17
N GLY A 56 3.37 -1.07 3.76
CA GLY A 56 3.46 -1.24 5.20
C GLY A 56 4.72 -1.99 5.63
N PRO A 57 5.02 -2.01 6.93
CA PRO A 57 6.10 -2.83 7.48
C PRO A 57 5.75 -4.33 7.39
N GLY A 58 6.77 -5.17 7.40
CA GLY A 58 6.62 -6.63 7.47
C GLY A 58 6.79 -7.32 6.11
N SER A 59 6.23 -8.52 6.01
CA SER A 59 6.30 -9.36 4.81
C SER A 59 5.03 -10.18 4.70
N ILE A 60 4.48 -10.27 3.49
CA ILE A 60 3.32 -11.14 3.22
C ILE A 60 3.64 -12.61 3.51
N ASN A 61 4.91 -13.01 3.42
CA ASN A 61 5.33 -14.38 3.73
C ASN A 61 5.15 -14.74 5.22
N GLN A 62 5.03 -13.74 6.10
CA GLN A 62 4.82 -13.94 7.54
C GLN A 62 3.35 -13.71 7.95
N ALA A 63 2.56 -13.02 7.13
CA ALA A 63 1.16 -12.78 7.40
C ALA A 63 0.34 -14.08 7.32
N HIS A 64 -0.67 -14.21 8.19
CA HIS A 64 -1.55 -15.39 8.27
C HIS A 64 -0.82 -16.72 8.53
N GLN A 65 0.41 -16.67 9.02
CA GLN A 65 1.11 -17.85 9.51
C GLN A 65 0.82 -18.04 11.01
N PRO A 66 0.86 -19.28 11.54
CA PRO A 66 0.63 -19.52 12.97
C PRO A 66 1.56 -18.74 13.91
N ASP A 67 2.75 -18.40 13.43
CA ASP A 67 3.78 -17.64 14.12
C ASP A 67 3.88 -16.19 13.60
N GLU A 68 2.79 -15.63 13.06
CA GLU A 68 2.73 -14.25 12.55
C GLU A 68 3.34 -13.23 13.54
N PHE A 69 4.31 -12.46 13.06
CA PHE A 69 4.96 -11.40 13.81
C PHE A 69 5.38 -10.24 12.92
N LEU A 70 5.60 -9.09 13.54
CA LEU A 70 6.29 -7.96 12.94
C LEU A 70 7.61 -7.72 13.65
N ALA A 71 8.72 -7.79 12.92
CA ALA A 71 10.04 -7.53 13.47
C ALA A 71 10.16 -6.07 13.95
N MET A 72 10.61 -5.87 15.19
CA MET A 72 10.68 -4.54 15.82
C MET A 72 11.56 -3.57 15.03
N GLU A 73 12.63 -4.06 14.37
CA GLU A 73 13.48 -3.22 13.53
C GLU A 73 12.76 -2.65 12.30
N LYS A 74 11.60 -3.19 11.91
CA LYS A 74 10.81 -2.68 10.78
C LYS A 74 9.94 -1.49 11.14
N ILE A 75 9.65 -1.27 12.44
CA ILE A 75 8.70 -0.24 12.89
C ILE A 75 9.25 1.16 12.60
N LYS A 76 10.44 1.50 13.12
CA LYS A 76 11.03 2.84 12.98
C LYS A 76 11.25 3.24 11.52
N PRO A 77 11.84 2.38 10.65
CA PRO A 77 11.99 2.70 9.23
C PRO A 77 10.65 2.97 8.53
N SER A 78 9.62 2.16 8.78
CA SER A 78 8.32 2.37 8.14
C SER A 78 7.62 3.64 8.62
N GLN A 79 7.71 3.97 9.92
CA GLN A 79 7.23 5.24 10.44
C GLN A 79 7.95 6.43 9.77
N GLN A 80 9.26 6.33 9.58
CA GLN A 80 10.05 7.36 8.91
C GLN A 80 9.61 7.55 7.46
N ILE A 81 9.45 6.47 6.70
CA ILE A 81 8.99 6.50 5.30
C ILE A 81 7.61 7.18 5.20
N ILE A 82 6.65 6.79 6.04
CA ILE A 82 5.30 7.38 6.04
C ILE A 82 5.37 8.87 6.39
N THR A 83 6.18 9.23 7.39
CA THR A 83 6.39 10.63 7.80
C THR A 83 6.98 11.45 6.66
N ASP A 84 7.94 10.91 5.92
CA ASP A 84 8.60 11.61 4.82
C ASP A 84 7.67 11.78 3.61
N ILE A 85 6.81 10.79 3.33
CA ILE A 85 5.74 10.91 2.32
C ILE A 85 4.77 12.03 2.70
N ILE A 86 4.31 12.06 3.96
CA ILE A 86 3.40 13.13 4.44
C ILE A 86 4.08 14.49 4.33
N LYS A 87 5.34 14.62 4.77
CA LYS A 87 6.09 15.87 4.65
C LYS A 87 6.23 16.34 3.22
N ALA A 88 6.58 15.43 2.30
CA ALA A 88 6.77 15.73 0.89
C ALA A 88 5.48 16.23 0.21
N ASN A 89 4.29 15.81 0.66
CA ASN A 89 3.02 16.20 0.05
C ASN A 89 2.31 17.35 0.76
N CYS A 90 2.36 17.40 2.09
CA CYS A 90 1.54 18.31 2.89
C CYS A 90 2.31 19.55 3.38
N PHE A 91 3.64 19.51 3.40
CA PHE A 91 4.47 20.53 4.05
C PHE A 91 5.60 21.06 3.16
N SER A 92 5.77 20.53 1.95
CA SER A 92 6.58 21.16 0.91
C SER A 92 5.94 22.49 0.55
N ASN A 93 6.59 23.62 0.87
CA ASN A 93 6.11 24.94 0.49
C ASN A 93 5.83 24.98 -1.02
N GLN A 94 4.55 24.99 -1.37
CA GLN A 94 4.09 25.44 -2.67
C GLN A 94 4.32 26.95 -2.71
N SER A 95 5.43 27.37 -3.29
CA SER A 95 5.53 28.71 -3.87
C SER A 95 4.57 28.74 -5.07
N HIS A 96 3.29 28.97 -4.81
CA HIS A 96 2.40 29.55 -5.81
C HIS A 96 2.51 31.07 -5.74
#